data_AF-K7NCJ7-F1
#
_entry.id   AF-K7NCJ7-F1
#
_cell.length_a   1.000
_cell.length_b   1.000
_cell.length_c   1.000
_cell.angle_alpha   90.00
_cell.angle_beta   90.00
_cell.angle_gamma   90.00
#
_symmetry.space_group_name_H-M   'P 1'
#
loop_
_entity.id
_entity.type
_entity.pdbx_description
1 polymer ?
#
loop_
_entity_poly.entity_id
_entity_poly.type
_entity_poly.pdbx_seq_one_letter_code
_entity_poly.pdbx_strand_id
1 'polypeptide(L)'
;KEQQEQIVKFVQGTVAEGAPIIPISAQLKYNTEVLCEYIIKKIPVPLRDFTSEPRLIVIRSFDVNKPGCEVNDLKGGVAGGSILRGVLRVGQEIEVRPGLVSKDSEGKLTCRPI
;
A
#
# COMPACT_ATOMS: atom_id res chain seq x y z
N LYS A 1 14.06 15.95 26.19
CA LYS A 1 13.81 17.37 25.85
C LYS A 1 14.68 17.76 24.66
N GLU A 2 16.00 17.65 24.77
CA GLU A 2 16.94 17.95 23.66
C GLU A 2 16.62 17.22 22.34
N GLN A 3 16.37 15.90 22.37
CA GLN A 3 15.98 15.14 21.16
C GLN A 3 14.66 15.62 20.54
N GLN A 4 13.69 16.01 21.37
CA GLN A 4 12.40 16.51 20.87
C GLN A 4 12.57 17.88 20.20
N GLU A 5 13.41 18.76 20.77
CA GLU A 5 13.76 20.04 20.15
C GLU A 5 14.51 19.87 18.81
N GLN A 6 15.41 18.90 18.73
CA GLN A 6 16.11 18.56 17.47
C GLN A 6 15.12 18.09 16.41
N ILE A 7 14.16 17.23 16.76
CA ILE A 7 13.12 16.78 15.82
C ILE A 7 12.28 17.96 15.33
N VAL A 8 11.85 18.85 16.24
CA VAL A 8 11.04 20.04 15.86
C VAL A 8 11.81 20.95 14.92
N LYS A 9 13.10 21.21 15.18
CA LYS A 9 13.96 21.98 14.27
C LYS A 9 14.16 21.28 12.92
N PHE A 10 14.26 19.95 12.90
CA PHE A 10 14.45 19.19 11.67
C PHE A 10 13.24 19.22 10.74
N VAL A 11 12.02 19.18 11.29
CA VAL A 11 10.78 19.22 10.49
C VAL A 11 10.33 20.63 10.11
N GLN A 12 10.99 21.66 10.64
CA GLN A 12 10.69 23.06 10.35
C GLN A 12 10.82 23.35 8.85
N GLY A 13 9.83 24.02 8.25
CA GLY A 13 9.77 24.30 6.82
C GLY A 13 9.27 23.15 5.95
N THR A 14 8.90 22.00 6.53
CA THR A 14 8.31 20.87 5.80
C THR A 14 6.79 20.83 5.95
N VAL A 15 6.12 19.97 5.16
CA VAL A 15 4.69 19.68 5.33
C VAL A 15 4.33 19.08 6.70
N ALA A 16 5.33 18.61 7.46
CA ALA A 16 5.17 18.05 8.79
C ALA A 16 5.50 19.06 9.91
N GLU A 17 5.72 20.34 9.59
CA GLU A 17 5.92 21.37 10.59
C GLU A 17 4.68 21.48 11.51
N GLY A 18 4.92 21.53 12.82
CA GLY A 18 3.84 21.56 13.82
C GLY A 18 3.11 20.23 14.03
N ALA A 19 3.56 19.14 13.38
CA ALA A 19 3.00 17.83 13.62
C ALA A 19 3.20 17.36 15.08
N PRO A 20 2.22 16.64 15.65
CA PRO A 20 2.30 16.06 16.99
C PRO A 20 3.47 15.08 17.13
N ILE A 21 4.20 15.14 18.25
CA ILE A 21 5.22 14.15 18.60
C ILE A 21 4.70 13.33 19.79
N ILE A 22 4.44 12.04 19.56
CA ILE A 22 3.88 11.13 20.57
C ILE A 22 4.97 10.15 21.02
N PRO A 23 5.45 10.22 22.27
CA PRO A 23 6.44 9.28 22.79
C PRO A 23 5.77 7.93 23.07
N ILE A 24 6.32 6.86 22.48
CA ILE A 24 5.86 5.48 22.67
C ILE A 24 7.02 4.56 23.05
N SER A 25 6.72 3.42 23.65
CA SER A 25 7.65 2.29 23.74
C SER A 25 7.04 1.07 23.06
N ALA A 26 7.53 0.71 21.87
CA ALA A 26 7.02 -0.45 21.14
C ALA A 26 7.34 -1.77 21.85
N GLN A 27 8.49 -1.87 22.52
CA GLN A 27 8.92 -3.08 23.22
C GLN A 27 8.10 -3.33 24.49
N LEU A 28 7.91 -2.28 25.30
CA LEU A 28 7.16 -2.35 26.55
C LEU A 28 5.66 -2.07 26.35
N LYS A 29 5.26 -1.75 25.12
CA LYS A 29 3.89 -1.40 24.70
C LYS A 29 3.28 -0.20 25.44
N TYR A 30 4.10 0.74 25.91
CA TYR A 30 3.60 1.97 26.54
C TYR A 30 3.09 2.98 25.51
N ASN A 31 2.00 3.66 25.85
CA ASN A 31 1.36 4.75 25.10
C ASN A 31 0.86 4.37 23.70
N THR A 32 0.65 3.08 23.44
CA THR A 32 0.10 2.64 22.14
C THR A 32 -1.38 3.00 22.02
N GLU A 33 -2.10 2.98 23.14
CA GLU A 33 -3.48 3.43 23.30
C GLU A 33 -3.63 4.92 22.99
N VAL A 34 -2.69 5.77 23.43
CA VAL A 34 -2.69 7.21 23.14
C VAL A 34 -2.46 7.45 21.65
N LEU A 35 -1.57 6.69 21.01
CA LEU A 35 -1.37 6.74 19.56
C LEU A 35 -2.65 6.38 18.79
N CYS A 36 -3.32 5.30 19.19
CA CYS A 36 -4.59 4.90 18.57
C CYS A 36 -5.67 5.98 18.73
N GLU A 37 -5.81 6.54 19.92
CA GLU A 37 -6.73 7.65 20.17
C GLU A 37 -6.43 8.85 19.27
N TYR A 38 -5.15 9.20 19.16
CA TYR A 38 -4.72 10.32 18.33
C TYR A 38 -5.05 10.11 16.85
N ILE A 39 -4.74 8.93 16.30
CA ILE A 39 -5.02 8.59 14.90
C ILE A 39 -6.51 8.78 14.60
N ILE A 40 -7.40 8.24 15.44
CA ILE A 40 -8.85 8.31 15.23
C ILE A 40 -9.38 9.74 15.38
N LYS A 41 -8.89 10.50 16.37
CA LYS A 41 -9.41 11.85 16.65
C LYS A 41 -8.87 12.92 15.71
N LYS A 42 -7.68 12.73 15.13
CA LYS A 42 -6.95 13.79 14.41
C LYS A 42 -6.74 13.53 12.93
N ILE A 43 -6.72 12.26 12.50
CA ILE A 43 -6.56 11.93 11.08
C ILE A 43 -7.95 11.60 10.51
N PRO A 44 -8.56 12.52 9.74
CA PRO A 44 -9.84 12.23 9.13
C PRO A 44 -9.69 11.17 8.04
N VAL A 45 -10.76 10.39 7.84
CA VAL A 45 -10.83 9.50 6.68
C VAL A 45 -10.93 10.37 5.42
N PRO A 46 -10.01 10.23 4.45
CA PRO A 46 -10.07 11.02 3.23
C PRO A 46 -11.32 10.66 2.42
N LEU A 47 -11.87 11.63 1.69
CA LEU A 47 -12.95 11.38 0.75
C LEU A 47 -12.47 10.39 -0.32
N ARG A 48 -13.26 9.33 -0.54
CA ARG A 48 -12.97 8.30 -1.53
C ARG A 48 -14.01 8.32 -2.63
N ASP A 49 -13.55 8.22 -3.86
CA ASP A 49 -14.40 8.06 -5.02
C ASP A 49 -14.71 6.57 -5.24
N PHE A 50 -15.96 6.20 -5.02
CA PHE A 50 -16.47 4.85 -5.20
C PHE A 50 -17.20 4.64 -6.54
N THR A 51 -17.33 5.70 -7.34
CA THR A 51 -18.11 5.72 -8.59
C THR A 51 -17.25 5.60 -9.83
N SER A 52 -16.02 6.13 -9.80
CA SER A 52 -15.06 5.96 -10.90
C SER A 52 -14.71 4.50 -11.14
N GLU A 53 -14.21 4.22 -12.36
CA GLU A 53 -13.63 2.93 -12.68
C GLU A 53 -12.51 2.54 -11.71
N PRO A 54 -12.52 1.29 -11.22
CA PRO A 54 -11.56 0.86 -10.22
C PRO A 54 -10.13 0.87 -10.74
N ARG A 55 -9.22 1.44 -9.96
CA ARG A 55 -7.78 1.38 -10.22
C ARG A 55 -7.04 0.89 -8.99
N LEU A 56 -6.38 -0.24 -9.13
CA LEU A 56 -5.54 -0.84 -8.10
C LEU A 56 -4.07 -0.74 -8.50
N ILE A 57 -3.22 -0.31 -7.57
CA ILE A 57 -1.77 -0.36 -7.72
C ILE A 57 -1.26 -1.59 -6.98
N VAL A 58 -0.68 -2.51 -7.74
CA VAL A 58 -0.03 -3.71 -7.20
C VAL A 58 1.32 -3.32 -6.61
N ILE A 59 1.55 -3.68 -5.34
CA ILE A 59 2.82 -3.41 -4.64
C ILE A 59 3.51 -4.69 -4.16
N ARG A 60 2.79 -5.82 -4.13
CA ARG A 60 3.32 -7.13 -3.76
C ARG A 60 2.64 -8.22 -4.58
N SER A 61 3.37 -9.29 -4.84
CA SER A 61 2.83 -10.54 -5.41
C SER A 61 3.07 -11.68 -4.44
N PHE A 62 2.17 -12.66 -4.48
CA PHE A 62 2.24 -13.85 -3.65
C PHE A 62 1.89 -15.09 -4.47
N ASP A 63 2.64 -16.15 -4.22
CA ASP A 63 2.20 -17.50 -4.51
C ASP A 63 1.57 -18.08 -3.23
N VAL A 64 0.30 -18.46 -3.33
CA VAL A 64 -0.45 -19.06 -2.22
C VAL A 64 -0.39 -20.58 -2.22
N ASN A 65 0.22 -21.18 -3.24
CA ASN A 65 0.36 -22.62 -3.37
C ASN A 65 1.46 -23.11 -2.42
N LYS A 66 1.11 -24.05 -1.54
CA LYS A 66 2.07 -24.67 -0.62
C LYS A 66 2.91 -25.72 -1.36
N PRO A 67 4.15 -25.97 -0.91
CA PRO A 67 4.94 -27.08 -1.43
C PRO A 67 4.19 -28.42 -1.31
N GLY A 68 4.21 -29.23 -2.37
CA GLY A 68 3.50 -30.52 -2.44
C GLY A 68 2.02 -30.44 -2.83
N CYS A 69 1.54 -29.29 -3.29
CA CYS A 69 0.18 -29.16 -3.85
C CYS A 69 0.05 -29.96 -5.15
N GLU A 70 -1.00 -30.76 -5.26
CA GLU A 70 -1.33 -31.46 -6.49
C GLU A 70 -1.73 -30.48 -7.58
N VAL A 71 -1.48 -30.85 -8.85
CA VAL A 71 -1.73 -29.96 -10.00
C VAL A 71 -3.20 -29.54 -10.08
N ASN A 72 -4.13 -30.43 -9.72
CA ASN A 72 -5.57 -30.16 -9.75
C ASN A 72 -6.03 -29.13 -8.70
N ASP A 73 -5.24 -28.91 -7.65
CA ASP A 73 -5.59 -28.02 -6.54
C ASP A 73 -4.91 -26.65 -6.64
N LEU A 74 -4.06 -26.44 -7.65
CA LEU A 74 -3.35 -25.19 -7.88
C LEU A 74 -4.29 -23.99 -7.95
N LYS A 75 -3.91 -22.92 -7.27
CA LYS A 75 -4.57 -21.61 -7.30
C LYS A 75 -3.76 -20.64 -8.13
N GLY A 76 -4.46 -19.69 -8.75
CA GLY A 76 -3.83 -18.59 -9.48
C GLY A 76 -2.97 -17.71 -8.56
N GLY A 77 -2.11 -16.89 -9.18
CA GLY A 77 -1.28 -15.94 -8.46
C GLY A 77 -2.11 -14.85 -7.77
N VAL A 78 -1.59 -14.31 -6.67
CA VAL A 78 -2.25 -13.25 -5.89
C VAL A 78 -1.46 -11.95 -6.00
N ALA A 79 -2.14 -10.88 -6.43
CA ALA A 79 -1.59 -9.53 -6.47
C ALA A 79 -2.14 -8.71 -5.29
N GLY A 80 -1.25 -8.28 -4.38
CA GLY A 80 -1.56 -7.43 -3.25
C GLY A 80 -1.28 -5.96 -3.56
N GLY A 81 -2.26 -5.09 -3.30
CA GLY A 81 -2.21 -3.70 -3.72
C GLY A 81 -3.06 -2.76 -2.88
N SER A 82 -3.06 -1.49 -3.28
CA SER A 82 -3.98 -0.47 -2.78
C SER A 82 -4.92 -0.02 -3.90
N ILE A 83 -6.22 0.06 -3.60
CA ILE A 83 -7.21 0.64 -4.51
C ILE A 83 -7.16 2.16 -4.37
N LEU A 84 -6.80 2.85 -5.46
CA LEU A 84 -6.74 4.30 -5.50
C LEU A 84 -8.12 4.95 -5.66
N ARG A 85 -8.98 4.34 -6.47
CA ARG A 85 -10.34 4.81 -6.75
C ARG A 85 -11.22 3.64 -7.19
N GLY A 86 -12.53 3.84 -7.15
CA GLY A 86 -13.55 2.88 -7.55
C GLY A 86 -13.68 1.69 -6.60
N VAL A 87 -14.51 0.73 -7.00
CA VAL A 87 -14.80 -0.48 -6.22
C VAL A 87 -14.60 -1.70 -7.12
N LEU A 88 -13.74 -2.62 -6.70
CA LEU A 88 -13.59 -3.93 -7.35
C LEU A 88 -14.59 -4.92 -6.76
N ARG A 89 -15.15 -5.78 -7.60
CA ARG A 89 -16.08 -6.85 -7.20
C ARG A 89 -15.53 -8.22 -7.57
N VAL A 90 -15.93 -9.24 -6.82
CA VAL A 90 -15.57 -10.63 -7.12
C VAL A 90 -16.15 -11.03 -8.49
N GLY A 91 -15.33 -11.67 -9.32
CA GLY A 91 -15.69 -12.06 -10.68
C GLY A 91 -15.54 -10.94 -11.71
N GLN A 92 -15.10 -9.75 -11.32
CA GLN A 92 -14.80 -8.67 -12.27
C GLN A 92 -13.51 -8.99 -13.04
N GLU A 93 -13.59 -8.94 -14.37
CA GLU A 93 -12.41 -8.98 -15.22
C GLU A 93 -11.61 -7.68 -15.08
N ILE A 94 -10.30 -7.83 -14.95
CA ILE A 94 -9.36 -6.72 -14.79
C ILE A 94 -8.24 -6.86 -15.80
N GLU A 95 -7.63 -5.73 -16.14
CA GLU A 95 -6.45 -5.67 -16.98
C GLU A 95 -5.26 -5.17 -16.14
N VAL A 96 -4.15 -5.89 -16.18
CA VAL A 96 -2.90 -5.51 -15.54
C VAL A 96 -2.05 -4.72 -16.52
N ARG A 97 -1.76 -3.47 -16.15
CA ARG A 97 -0.85 -2.58 -16.88
C ARG A 97 0.42 -2.34 -16.06
N PRO A 98 1.62 -2.32 -16.68
CA PRO A 98 1.88 -2.37 -18.13
C PRO A 98 1.68 -3.75 -18.79
N GLY A 99 1.55 -4.81 -17.98
CA GLY A 99 1.40 -6.19 -18.44
C GLY A 99 2.74 -6.87 -18.66
N LEU A 100 2.80 -7.75 -19.66
CA LEU A 100 4.04 -8.44 -20.06
C LEU A 100 4.91 -7.50 -20.89
N VAL A 101 6.10 -7.20 -20.37
CA VAL A 101 7.12 -6.41 -21.06
C VAL A 101 8.14 -7.39 -21.65
N SER A 102 8.24 -7.44 -22.97
CA SER A 102 9.25 -8.20 -23.70
C SER A 102 10.19 -7.28 -24.47
N LYS A 103 11.43 -7.71 -24.64
CA LYS A 103 12.43 -7.04 -25.49
C LYS A 103 12.77 -7.98 -26.63
N ASP A 104 12.64 -7.52 -27.87
CA ASP A 104 13.03 -8.32 -29.03
C ASP A 104 14.57 -8.32 -29.22
N SER A 105 15.03 -9.13 -30.17
CA SER A 105 16.45 -9.25 -30.53
C SER A 105 17.06 -7.94 -31.07
N GLU A 106 16.23 -7.01 -31.55
CA GLU A 106 16.64 -5.69 -32.04
C GLU A 106 16.62 -4.62 -30.94
N GLY A 107 16.19 -4.98 -29.74
CA GLY A 107 16.18 -4.14 -28.55
C GLY A 107 14.92 -3.28 -28.37
N LYS A 108 13.90 -3.46 -29.20
CA LYS A 108 12.60 -2.81 -29.09
C LYS A 108 11.81 -3.43 -27.94
N LEU A 109 11.26 -2.57 -27.10
CA LEU A 109 10.39 -2.96 -25.99
C LEU A 109 8.95 -3.04 -26.48
N THR A 110 8.31 -4.18 -26.22
CA THR A 110 6.88 -4.40 -26.45
C THR A 110 6.20 -4.66 -25.11
N CYS A 111 5.12 -3.95 -24.83
CA CYS A 111 4.31 -4.12 -23.62
C CYS A 111 2.91 -4.58 -24.02
N ARG A 112 2.50 -5.76 -23.56
CA ARG A 112 1.16 -6.30 -23.79
C ARG A 112 0.42 -6.41 -22.45
N PRO A 113 -0.71 -5.71 -22.28
CA PRO A 113 -1.56 -5.88 -21.11
C PRO A 113 -2.06 -7.32 -20.97
N ILE A 114 -2.30 -7.77 -19.73
CA ILE A 114 -2.81 -9.11 -19.40
C ILE A 114 -4.06 -9.05 -18.54
#